data_AF-A0A975TIR3-F1
#
_entry.id   AF-A0A975TIR3-F1
#
_cell.length_a   1.000
_cell.length_b   1.000
_cell.length_c   1.000
_cell.angle_alpha   90.00
_cell.angle_beta   90.00
_cell.angle_gamma   90.00
#
_symmetry.space_group_name_H-M   'P 1'
#
loop_
_entity.id
_entity.type
_entity.pdbx_description
1 polymer ?
#
loop_
_entity_poly.entity_id
_entity_poly.type
_entity_poly.pdbx_seq_one_letter_code
_entity_poly.pdbx_strand_id
1 'polypeptide(L)'
;MLEADPIFSDAGVADLADSADGDDETLTQNALGLFRNLSSGHKIVLLTITRLVESVEESSLVLLDEPEAHLHPPLLGAFTRALSDLLINRNGVAIVATHSPVILQEVPKSCAYKLRRSGREMVAKRPDVETFGENVGVLTREIFGLEVTRSGFHRLLDEAVAGNDAYESVVESFGGHLGGEARGIIRGLIAAREMEGDR
;
A
#
# COMPACT_ATOMS: atom_id res chain seq x y z
N MET A 1 11.20 4.63 15.39
CA MET A 1 10.78 4.67 13.96
C MET A 1 10.02 3.42 13.54
N LEU A 2 10.63 2.22 13.62
CA LEU A 2 9.88 0.96 13.49
C LEU A 2 8.85 0.76 14.60
N GLU A 3 9.06 1.37 15.77
CA GLU A 3 8.14 1.41 16.91
C GLU A 3 6.82 2.16 16.65
N ALA A 4 6.63 2.76 15.47
CA ALA A 4 5.29 3.18 15.06
C ALA A 4 4.34 1.97 14.92
N ASP A 5 4.90 0.77 14.68
CA ASP A 5 4.17 -0.48 14.78
C ASP A 5 4.06 -0.93 16.26
N PRO A 6 2.85 -1.23 16.76
CA PRO A 6 2.64 -1.63 18.16
C PRO A 6 3.43 -2.86 18.59
N ILE A 7 3.61 -3.86 17.71
CA ILE A 7 4.32 -5.09 18.05
C ILE A 7 5.81 -4.80 18.19
N PHE A 8 6.38 -3.95 17.35
CA PHE A 8 7.77 -3.52 17.52
C PHE A 8 7.98 -2.62 18.73
N SER A 9 7.02 -1.75 19.04
CA SER A 9 7.04 -0.95 20.27
C SER A 9 6.99 -1.84 21.52
N ASP A 10 6.06 -2.79 21.57
CA ASP A 10 5.89 -3.70 22.72
C ASP A 10 7.08 -4.66 22.88
N ALA A 11 7.72 -5.02 21.77
CA ALA A 11 8.90 -5.87 21.77
C ALA A 11 10.17 -5.15 22.24
N GLY A 12 10.18 -3.82 22.33
CA GLY A 12 11.38 -3.05 22.73
C GLY A 12 12.51 -3.18 21.71
N VAL A 13 12.21 -3.10 20.41
CA VAL A 13 13.23 -3.30 19.35
C VAL A 13 14.34 -2.25 19.43
N ALA A 14 14.02 -1.00 19.83
CA ALA A 14 15.04 0.04 19.99
C ALA A 14 16.04 -0.28 21.11
N ASP A 15 15.62 -1.00 22.16
CA ASP A 15 16.48 -1.36 23.29
C ASP A 15 17.66 -2.24 22.85
N LEU A 16 17.52 -2.98 21.74
CA LEU A 16 18.62 -3.75 21.15
C LEU A 16 19.73 -2.85 20.60
N ALA A 17 19.41 -1.64 20.15
CA ALA A 17 20.41 -0.68 19.68
C ALA A 17 21.11 0.02 20.85
N ASP A 18 20.37 0.32 21.91
CA ASP A 18 20.92 0.99 23.10
C ASP A 18 21.77 0.06 23.97
N SER A 19 21.55 -1.25 23.90
CA SER A 19 22.34 -2.27 24.62
C SER A 19 23.60 -2.74 23.87
N ALA A 20 23.93 -2.12 22.72
CA ALA A 20 25.09 -2.44 21.91
C ALA A 20 26.45 -2.15 22.58
N ASP A 21 26.46 -1.41 23.70
CA ASP A 21 27.66 -1.18 24.53
C ASP A 21 27.93 -2.32 25.55
N GLY A 22 27.08 -3.36 25.57
CA GLY A 22 27.17 -4.53 26.45
C GLY A 22 27.99 -5.70 25.90
N ASP A 23 27.99 -6.83 26.63
CA ASP A 23 28.60 -8.09 26.20
C ASP A 23 27.84 -8.72 25.02
N ASP A 24 28.57 -9.05 23.94
CA ASP A 24 28.04 -9.59 22.67
C ASP A 24 27.15 -10.83 22.87
N GLU A 25 27.47 -11.67 23.85
CA GLU A 25 26.70 -12.87 24.16
C GLU A 25 25.31 -12.51 24.71
N THR A 26 25.24 -11.48 25.55
CA THR A 26 23.99 -10.96 26.13
C THR A 26 23.12 -10.31 25.05
N LEU A 27 23.71 -9.50 24.17
CA LEU A 27 23.02 -8.89 23.03
C LEU A 27 22.41 -9.97 22.13
N THR A 28 23.20 -11.00 21.80
CA THR A 28 22.77 -12.11 20.94
C THR A 28 21.59 -12.88 21.55
N GLN A 29 21.64 -13.16 22.85
CA GLN A 29 20.53 -13.85 23.53
C GLN A 29 19.25 -13.02 23.53
N ASN A 30 19.35 -11.71 23.81
CA ASN A 30 18.20 -10.79 23.79
C ASN A 30 17.61 -10.67 22.38
N ALA A 31 18.45 -10.48 21.37
CA ALA A 31 18.03 -10.39 19.97
C ALA A 31 17.35 -11.70 19.51
N LEU A 32 17.89 -12.87 19.86
CA LEU A 32 17.28 -14.17 19.54
C LEU A 32 15.93 -14.36 20.26
N GLY A 33 15.84 -13.94 21.52
CA GLY A 33 14.60 -14.00 22.30
C GLY A 33 13.50 -13.15 21.66
N LEU A 34 13.81 -11.89 21.35
CA LEU A 34 12.91 -10.97 20.66
C LEU A 34 12.51 -11.52 19.30
N PHE A 35 13.49 -11.89 18.47
CA PHE A 35 13.26 -12.33 17.11
C PHE A 35 12.34 -13.55 17.05
N ARG A 36 12.47 -14.52 17.98
CA ARG A 36 11.63 -15.72 18.01
C ARG A 36 10.14 -15.38 18.15
N ASN A 37 9.79 -14.37 18.94
CA ASN A 37 8.42 -14.02 19.28
C ASN A 37 7.71 -13.18 18.19
N LEU A 38 8.45 -12.66 17.22
CA LEU A 38 7.89 -11.86 16.12
C LEU A 38 7.13 -12.72 15.09
N SER A 39 6.11 -12.13 14.44
CA SER A 39 5.48 -12.76 13.27
C SER A 39 6.42 -12.79 12.07
N SER A 40 6.10 -13.58 11.03
CA SER A 40 6.92 -13.66 9.81
C SER A 40 7.13 -12.29 9.14
N GLY A 41 6.09 -11.47 9.06
CA GLY A 41 6.18 -10.12 8.49
C GLY A 41 7.15 -9.23 9.28
N HIS A 42 7.03 -9.21 10.60
CA HIS A 42 7.94 -8.44 11.47
C HIS A 42 9.39 -8.93 11.36
N LYS A 43 9.59 -10.24 11.29
CA LYS A 43 10.93 -10.83 11.08
C LYS A 43 11.55 -10.35 9.78
N ILE A 44 10.79 -10.36 8.68
CA ILE A 44 11.25 -9.90 7.36
C ILE A 44 11.60 -8.41 7.40
N VAL A 45 10.74 -7.57 7.98
CA VAL A 45 10.98 -6.13 8.09
C VAL A 45 12.24 -5.85 8.91
N LEU A 46 12.36 -6.48 10.09
CA LEU A 46 13.52 -6.30 10.96
C LEU A 46 14.81 -6.73 10.24
N LEU A 47 14.83 -7.91 9.63
CA LEU A 47 15.99 -8.38 8.87
C LEU A 47 16.36 -7.43 7.72
N THR A 48 15.36 -6.93 7.00
CA THR A 48 15.55 -6.04 5.85
C THR A 48 16.15 -4.72 6.30
N ILE A 49 15.60 -4.09 7.34
CA ILE A 49 16.13 -2.84 7.89
C ILE A 49 17.54 -3.03 8.45
N THR A 50 17.80 -4.09 9.22
CA THR A 50 19.14 -4.35 9.74
C THR A 50 20.16 -4.51 8.60
N ARG A 51 19.83 -5.25 7.54
CA ARG A 51 20.70 -5.39 6.37
C ARG A 51 20.90 -4.08 5.62
N LEU A 52 19.87 -3.26 5.50
CA LEU A 52 19.99 -1.95 4.88
C LEU A 52 20.89 -1.03 5.71
N VAL A 53 20.76 -1.04 7.04
CA VAL A 53 21.65 -0.27 7.94
C VAL A 53 23.11 -0.72 7.79
N GLU A 54 23.35 -2.02 7.63
CA GLU A 54 24.69 -2.59 7.43
C GLU A 54 25.29 -2.26 6.06
N SER A 55 24.47 -2.25 4.99
CA SER A 55 24.95 -2.18 3.60
C SER A 55 24.83 -0.82 2.93
N VAL A 56 23.94 0.06 3.41
CA VAL A 56 23.70 1.37 2.81
C VAL A 56 24.76 2.36 3.28
N GLU A 57 25.61 2.75 2.35
CA GLU A 57 26.59 3.83 2.50
C GLU A 57 26.09 5.13 1.85
N GLU A 58 26.90 6.20 1.95
CA GLU A 58 26.58 7.48 1.34
C GLU A 58 26.39 7.36 -0.18
N SER A 59 25.36 8.01 -0.73
CA SER A 59 25.05 7.97 -2.18
C SER A 59 24.67 6.57 -2.72
N SER A 60 24.15 5.69 -1.86
CA SER A 60 23.64 4.38 -2.28
C SER A 60 22.31 4.45 -3.04
N LEU A 61 22.10 3.51 -3.96
CA LEU A 61 20.82 3.25 -4.62
C LEU A 61 20.23 1.93 -4.11
N VAL A 62 19.04 1.99 -3.52
CA VAL A 62 18.29 0.82 -3.04
C VAL A 62 17.16 0.51 -4.03
N LEU A 63 17.06 -0.74 -4.47
CA LEU A 63 15.99 -1.22 -5.35
C LEU A 63 15.13 -2.22 -4.58
N LEU A 64 13.83 -1.97 -4.48
CA LEU A 64 12.87 -2.87 -3.84
C LEU A 64 11.76 -3.22 -4.82
N ASP A 65 11.40 -4.49 -4.86
CA ASP A 65 10.30 -5.01 -5.68
C ASP A 65 9.27 -5.66 -4.76
N GLU A 66 8.05 -5.15 -4.81
CA GLU A 66 6.89 -5.56 -4.01
C GLU A 66 7.20 -5.75 -2.50
N PRO A 67 7.74 -4.75 -1.79
CA PRO A 67 8.05 -4.88 -0.37
C PRO A 67 6.80 -5.09 0.51
N GLU A 68 5.59 -4.90 -0.03
CA GLU A 68 4.33 -5.24 0.62
C GLU A 68 4.04 -6.74 0.77
N ALA A 69 4.80 -7.61 0.08
CA ALA A 69 4.52 -9.03 0.07
C ALA A 69 4.50 -9.60 1.51
N HIS A 70 3.33 -10.10 1.92
CA HIS A 70 3.07 -10.66 3.26
C HIS A 70 3.13 -9.66 4.43
N LEU A 71 3.08 -8.34 4.18
CA LEU A 71 3.02 -7.32 5.22
C LEU A 71 1.61 -6.77 5.41
N HIS A 72 1.22 -6.56 6.67
CA HIS A 72 0.00 -5.84 6.99
C HIS A 72 0.20 -4.33 6.78
N PRO A 73 -0.86 -3.57 6.44
CA PRO A 73 -0.74 -2.15 6.12
C PRO A 73 0.01 -1.29 7.16
N PRO A 74 -0.22 -1.42 8.48
CA PRO A 74 0.51 -0.62 9.48
C PRO A 74 2.01 -0.86 9.46
N LEU A 75 2.41 -2.13 9.39
CA LEU A 75 3.81 -2.55 9.34
C LEU A 75 4.49 -2.08 8.05
N LEU A 76 3.79 -2.08 6.93
CA LEU A 76 4.28 -1.55 5.66
C LEU A 76 4.50 -0.04 5.70
N GLY A 77 3.61 0.70 6.36
CA GLY A 77 3.78 2.13 6.61
C GLY A 77 5.02 2.40 7.47
N ALA A 78 5.15 1.69 8.59
CA ALA A 78 6.32 1.77 9.47
C ALA A 78 7.63 1.44 8.74
N PHE A 79 7.64 0.40 7.90
CA PHE A 79 8.78 0.04 7.05
C PHE A 79 9.14 1.14 6.05
N THR A 80 8.16 1.68 5.33
CA THR A 80 8.37 2.73 4.32
C THR A 80 8.95 3.98 4.97
N ARG A 81 8.45 4.35 6.15
CA ARG A 81 8.96 5.47 6.93
C ARG A 81 10.40 5.21 7.37
N ALA A 82 10.68 4.04 7.96
CA ALA A 82 12.03 3.60 8.37
C ALA A 82 13.05 3.65 7.22
N LEU A 83 12.66 3.15 6.04
CA LEU A 83 13.47 3.21 4.83
C LEU A 83 13.74 4.66 4.41
N SER A 84 12.71 5.51 4.38
CA SER A 84 12.85 6.91 3.97
C SER A 84 13.85 7.64 4.86
N ASP A 85 13.77 7.48 6.17
CA ASP A 85 14.64 8.23 7.07
C ASP A 85 16.08 7.67 7.06
N LEU A 86 16.27 6.35 6.90
CA LEU A 86 17.59 5.77 6.66
C LEU A 86 18.26 6.40 5.44
N LEU A 87 17.52 6.51 4.33
CA LEU A 87 18.05 7.04 3.07
C LEU A 87 18.30 8.55 3.13
N ILE A 88 17.46 9.31 3.83
CA ILE A 88 17.71 10.73 4.08
C ILE A 88 19.01 10.90 4.87
N ASN A 89 19.21 10.11 5.93
CA ASN A 89 20.42 10.17 6.76
C ASN A 89 21.69 9.76 6.00
N ARG A 90 21.57 8.84 5.03
CA ARG A 90 22.69 8.35 4.22
C ARG A 90 22.82 9.05 2.87
N ASN A 91 22.06 10.12 2.58
CA ASN A 91 22.03 10.75 1.25
C ASN A 91 21.85 9.71 0.11
N GLY A 92 21.00 8.71 0.36
CA GLY A 92 20.70 7.61 -0.56
C GLY A 92 19.37 7.80 -1.28
N VAL A 93 19.14 6.98 -2.31
CA VAL A 93 17.89 6.98 -3.08
C VAL A 93 17.30 5.56 -3.09
N ALA A 94 15.98 5.45 -2.95
CA ALA A 94 15.28 4.19 -3.21
C ALA A 94 14.40 4.31 -4.46
N ILE A 95 14.37 3.23 -5.24
CA ILE A 95 13.35 2.98 -6.26
C ILE A 95 12.56 1.76 -5.80
N VAL A 96 11.26 1.96 -5.59
CA VAL A 96 10.35 0.93 -5.11
C VAL A 96 9.31 0.64 -6.19
N ALA A 97 9.30 -0.60 -6.68
CA ALA A 97 8.18 -1.11 -7.47
C ALA A 97 7.14 -1.69 -6.51
N THR A 98 5.89 -1.26 -6.66
CA THR A 98 4.81 -1.65 -5.74
C THR A 98 3.45 -1.60 -6.43
N HIS A 99 2.59 -2.51 -6.01
CA HIS A 99 1.15 -2.51 -6.28
C HIS A 99 0.35 -2.01 -5.05
N SER A 100 1.01 -1.76 -3.93
CA SER A 100 0.36 -1.37 -2.69
C SER A 100 0.04 0.13 -2.65
N PRO A 101 -1.26 0.52 -2.58
CA PRO A 101 -1.64 1.90 -2.34
C PRO A 101 -1.24 2.40 -0.96
N VAL A 102 -0.82 1.52 -0.03
CA VAL A 102 -0.34 1.90 1.30
C VAL A 102 1.04 2.55 1.20
N ILE A 103 1.92 2.07 0.32
CA ILE A 103 3.23 2.72 0.10
C ILE A 103 3.04 4.12 -0.48
N LEU A 104 2.07 4.27 -1.39
CA LEU A 104 1.74 5.58 -1.97
C LEU A 104 1.23 6.57 -0.92
N GLN A 105 0.57 6.12 0.15
CA GLN A 105 0.14 7.00 1.25
C GLN A 105 1.30 7.61 2.02
N GLU A 106 2.47 6.99 1.99
CA GLU A 106 3.65 7.41 2.75
C GLU A 106 4.59 8.34 1.96
N VAL A 107 4.30 8.59 0.67
CA VAL A 107 5.15 9.41 -0.20
C VAL A 107 4.34 10.51 -0.90
N PRO A 108 4.92 11.70 -1.15
CA PRO A 108 4.28 12.72 -1.96
C PRO A 108 4.17 12.29 -3.43
N LYS A 109 3.16 12.80 -4.15
CA LYS A 109 2.95 12.47 -5.58
C LYS A 109 4.14 12.82 -6.47
N SER A 110 4.98 13.76 -6.04
CA SER A 110 6.21 14.12 -6.74
C SER A 110 7.23 12.98 -6.81
N CYS A 111 7.13 12.01 -5.91
CA CYS A 111 7.99 10.83 -5.81
C CYS A 111 7.37 9.58 -6.47
N ALA A 112 6.14 9.68 -7.00
CA ALA A 112 5.41 8.55 -7.54
C ALA A 112 5.26 8.62 -9.07
N TYR A 113 5.40 7.47 -9.72
CA TYR A 113 5.09 7.29 -11.14
C TYR A 113 4.20 6.07 -11.33
N LYS A 114 3.13 6.24 -12.10
CA LYS A 114 2.25 5.18 -12.56
C LYS A 114 2.76 4.68 -13.90
N LEU A 115 3.10 3.40 -13.96
CA LEU A 115 3.51 2.74 -15.20
C LEU A 115 2.28 2.12 -15.87
N ARG A 116 2.02 2.51 -17.12
CA ARG A 116 0.97 1.90 -17.95
C ARG A 116 1.59 1.29 -19.18
N ARG A 117 1.15 0.08 -19.53
CA ARG A 117 1.58 -0.62 -20.74
C ARG A 117 0.39 -0.87 -21.65
N SER A 118 0.53 -0.44 -22.91
CA SER A 118 -0.43 -0.75 -23.98
C SER A 118 0.32 -1.43 -25.12
N GLY A 119 0.16 -2.75 -25.24
CA GLY A 119 0.93 -3.56 -26.18
C GLY A 119 2.44 -3.50 -25.93
N ARG A 120 3.16 -2.82 -26.82
CA ARG A 120 4.63 -2.62 -26.75
C ARG A 120 5.04 -1.27 -26.18
N GLU A 121 4.11 -0.34 -26.02
CA GLU A 121 4.41 0.98 -25.48
C GLU A 121 4.25 0.98 -23.95
N MET A 122 5.22 1.58 -23.27
CA MET A 122 5.20 1.82 -21.84
C MET A 122 5.24 3.33 -21.61
N VAL A 123 4.31 3.83 -20.81
CA VAL A 123 4.21 5.25 -20.45
C VAL A 123 4.29 5.36 -18.93
N ALA A 124 5.17 6.23 -18.45
CA ALA A 124 5.24 6.64 -17.06
C ALA A 124 4.55 8.00 -16.90
N LYS A 125 3.54 8.08 -16.04
CA LYS A 125 2.83 9.33 -15.72
C LYS A 125 2.75 9.49 -14.21
N ARG A 126 2.90 10.72 -13.70
CA ARG A 126 2.62 10.99 -12.29
C ARG A 126 1.13 10.78 -11.96
N PRO A 127 0.80 10.47 -10.69
CA PRO A 127 -0.56 10.56 -10.21
C PRO A 127 -1.15 11.96 -10.40
N ASP A 128 -2.44 12.01 -10.72
CA ASP A 128 -3.22 13.23 -10.89
C ASP A 128 -3.62 13.83 -9.52
N VAL A 129 -3.80 12.97 -8.51
CA VAL A 129 -4.09 13.34 -7.11
C VAL A 129 -2.83 13.36 -6.24
N GLU A 130 -2.90 14.02 -5.08
CA GLU A 130 -1.87 13.87 -4.04
C GLU A 130 -1.90 12.44 -3.48
N THR A 131 -0.73 11.89 -3.17
CA THR A 131 -0.61 10.53 -2.65
C THR A 131 -0.39 10.50 -1.15
N PHE A 132 0.36 11.45 -0.61
CA PHE A 132 0.68 11.47 0.82
C PHE A 132 -0.58 11.68 1.68
N GLY A 133 -0.89 10.70 2.53
CA GLY A 133 -2.06 10.72 3.43
C GLY A 133 -3.42 10.63 2.73
N GLU A 134 -3.48 10.27 1.45
CA GLU A 134 -4.73 10.13 0.70
C GLU A 134 -5.48 8.83 1.06
N ASN A 135 -6.79 8.79 0.81
CA ASN A 135 -7.60 7.61 1.03
C ASN A 135 -7.15 6.42 0.15
N VAL A 136 -7.00 5.24 0.77
CA VAL A 136 -6.62 3.99 0.09
C VAL A 136 -7.49 3.70 -1.14
N GLY A 137 -8.80 3.95 -1.06
CA GLY A 137 -9.75 3.72 -2.16
C GLY A 137 -9.54 4.69 -3.33
N VAL A 138 -9.27 5.96 -3.04
CA VAL A 138 -8.91 6.97 -4.05
C VAL A 138 -7.62 6.57 -4.75
N LEU A 139 -6.59 6.16 -4.00
CA LEU A 139 -5.32 5.70 -4.56
C LEU A 139 -5.47 4.42 -5.37
N THR A 140 -6.26 3.46 -4.89
CA THR A 140 -6.57 2.23 -5.62
C THR A 140 -7.19 2.57 -6.97
N ARG A 141 -8.16 3.49 -7.00
CA ARG A 141 -8.77 3.95 -8.26
C ARG A 141 -7.79 4.72 -9.14
N GLU A 142 -6.92 5.53 -8.55
CA GLU A 142 -5.94 6.33 -9.27
C GLU A 142 -4.88 5.47 -10.01
N ILE A 143 -4.46 4.39 -9.37
CA ILE A 143 -3.49 3.43 -9.92
C ILE A 143 -4.18 2.42 -10.85
N PHE A 144 -5.25 1.78 -10.38
CA PHE A 144 -5.86 0.60 -11.01
C PHE A 144 -7.19 0.90 -11.72
N GLY A 145 -7.60 2.16 -11.86
CA GLY A 145 -8.97 2.55 -12.24
C GLY A 145 -9.53 1.92 -13.52
N LEU A 146 -8.70 1.41 -14.44
CA LEU A 146 -9.15 0.69 -15.63
C LEU A 146 -9.37 -0.82 -15.38
N GLU A 147 -8.57 -1.43 -14.51
CA GLU A 147 -8.61 -2.86 -14.19
C GLU A 147 -9.75 -3.17 -13.22
N VAL A 148 -9.99 -2.27 -12.26
CA VAL A 148 -11.06 -2.40 -11.27
C VAL A 148 -12.44 -2.25 -11.94
N THR A 149 -12.60 -1.32 -12.88
CA THR A 149 -13.89 -1.09 -13.57
C THR A 149 -14.35 -2.24 -14.45
N ARG A 150 -13.44 -3.16 -14.84
CA ARG A 150 -13.76 -4.27 -15.76
C ARG A 150 -13.82 -5.63 -15.07
N SER A 151 -13.66 -5.69 -13.75
CA SER A 151 -13.51 -6.95 -13.03
C SER A 151 -14.34 -7.01 -11.75
N GLY A 152 -14.57 -8.24 -11.27
CA GLY A 152 -15.23 -8.50 -10.00
C GLY A 152 -16.68 -8.00 -9.94
N PHE A 153 -16.99 -7.26 -8.87
CA PHE A 153 -18.35 -6.81 -8.58
C PHE A 153 -18.82 -5.71 -9.54
N HIS A 154 -17.93 -4.90 -10.12
CA HIS A 154 -18.31 -3.84 -11.07
C HIS A 154 -19.10 -4.40 -12.26
N ARG A 155 -18.65 -5.53 -12.83
CA ARG A 155 -19.39 -6.22 -13.91
C ARG A 155 -20.78 -6.67 -13.47
N LEU A 156 -20.92 -7.17 -12.24
CA LEU A 156 -22.23 -7.59 -11.71
C LEU A 156 -23.17 -6.40 -11.53
N LEU A 157 -22.64 -5.24 -11.13
CA LEU A 157 -23.43 -4.00 -11.04
C LEU A 157 -23.86 -3.52 -12.43
N ASP A 158 -22.97 -3.52 -13.42
CA ASP A 158 -23.29 -3.15 -14.80
C ASP A 158 -24.39 -4.05 -15.40
N GLU A 159 -24.28 -5.37 -15.21
CA GLU A 159 -25.28 -6.35 -15.66
C GLU A 159 -26.64 -6.13 -14.98
N ALA A 160 -26.64 -5.84 -13.67
CA ALA A 160 -27.88 -5.60 -12.92
C ALA A 160 -28.57 -4.29 -13.34
N VAL A 161 -27.81 -3.25 -13.64
CA VAL A 161 -28.32 -1.96 -14.16
C VAL A 161 -28.78 -2.07 -15.61
N ALA A 162 -28.20 -2.96 -16.42
CA ALA A 162 -28.69 -3.24 -17.76
C ALA A 162 -30.05 -3.96 -17.75
N GLY A 163 -30.31 -4.79 -16.74
CA GLY A 163 -31.54 -5.58 -16.62
C GLY A 163 -32.71 -4.89 -15.91
N ASN A 164 -32.49 -3.74 -15.24
CA ASN A 164 -33.51 -3.05 -14.46
C ASN A 164 -33.41 -1.53 -14.63
N ASP A 165 -34.55 -0.83 -14.55
CA ASP A 165 -34.57 0.62 -14.78
C ASP A 165 -34.51 1.47 -13.52
N ALA A 166 -35.02 0.95 -12.41
CA ALA A 166 -35.12 1.68 -11.16
C ALA A 166 -33.99 1.28 -10.19
N TYR A 167 -33.42 2.29 -9.51
CA TYR A 167 -32.40 2.09 -8.48
C TYR A 167 -32.84 1.08 -7.42
N GLU A 168 -34.07 1.19 -6.93
CA GLU A 168 -34.65 0.30 -5.91
C GLU A 168 -34.68 -1.16 -6.39
N SER A 169 -35.03 -1.40 -7.66
CA SER A 169 -35.10 -2.74 -8.25
C SER A 169 -33.73 -3.38 -8.38
N VAL A 170 -32.72 -2.59 -8.77
CA VAL A 170 -31.32 -3.05 -8.79
C VAL A 170 -30.84 -3.37 -7.37
N VAL A 171 -31.13 -2.53 -6.39
CA VAL A 171 -30.69 -2.77 -5.00
C VAL A 171 -31.35 -4.01 -4.40
N GLU A 172 -32.63 -4.23 -4.69
CA GLU A 172 -33.40 -5.38 -4.22
C GLU A 172 -32.88 -6.70 -4.82
N SER A 173 -32.40 -6.69 -6.08
CA SER A 173 -31.85 -7.90 -6.70
C SER A 173 -30.62 -8.46 -5.98
N PHE A 174 -29.92 -7.64 -5.19
CA PHE A 174 -28.79 -8.06 -4.36
C PHE A 174 -29.19 -8.40 -2.91
N GLY A 175 -30.49 -8.43 -2.57
CA GLY A 175 -30.97 -8.89 -1.26
C GLY A 175 -30.46 -8.08 -0.07
N GLY A 176 -30.11 -6.80 -0.27
CA GLY A 176 -29.55 -5.94 0.77
C GLY A 176 -28.04 -6.08 1.02
N HIS A 177 -27.34 -6.93 0.25
CA HIS A 177 -25.89 -7.18 0.40
C HIS A 177 -24.99 -6.16 -0.31
N LEU A 178 -25.48 -4.93 -0.54
CA LEU A 178 -24.71 -3.85 -1.18
C LEU A 178 -24.13 -2.87 -0.16
N GLY A 179 -22.80 -2.72 -0.21
CA GLY A 179 -22.06 -1.67 0.51
C GLY A 179 -22.25 -0.28 -0.11
N GLY A 180 -21.73 0.75 0.58
CA GLY A 180 -21.90 2.15 0.16
C GLY A 180 -21.32 2.47 -1.21
N GLU A 181 -20.14 1.91 -1.54
CA GLU A 181 -19.50 2.09 -2.84
C GLU A 181 -20.34 1.53 -3.98
N ALA A 182 -20.83 0.29 -3.85
CA ALA A 182 -21.68 -0.34 -4.86
C ALA A 182 -22.98 0.46 -5.10
N ARG A 183 -23.61 0.98 -4.04
CA ARG A 183 -24.79 1.84 -4.17
C ARG A 183 -24.47 3.16 -4.89
N GLY A 184 -23.31 3.74 -4.60
CA GLY A 184 -22.82 4.95 -5.29
C GLY A 184 -22.60 4.71 -6.78
N ILE A 185 -21.99 3.58 -7.13
CA ILE A 185 -21.76 3.17 -8.52
C ILE A 185 -23.10 2.98 -9.27
N ILE A 186 -24.05 2.23 -8.69
CA ILE A 186 -25.37 2.02 -9.31
C ILE A 186 -26.06 3.36 -9.62
N ARG A 187 -26.05 4.29 -8.66
CA ARG A 187 -26.63 5.64 -8.87
C ARG A 187 -25.96 6.37 -10.03
N GLY A 188 -24.63 6.30 -10.10
CA GLY A 188 -23.86 6.90 -11.19
C GLY A 188 -24.19 6.31 -12.55
N LEU A 189 -24.31 4.97 -12.65
CA LEU A 189 -24.63 4.27 -13.90
C LEU A 189 -26.05 4.59 -14.40
N ILE A 190 -27.04 4.59 -13.50
CA ILE A 190 -28.43 4.94 -13.87
C ILE A 190 -28.51 6.40 -14.35
N ALA A 191 -27.88 7.33 -13.63
CA ALA A 191 -27.86 8.73 -14.03
C ALA A 191 -27.16 8.97 -15.38
N ALA A 192 -26.06 8.25 -15.66
CA ALA A 192 -25.37 8.33 -16.95
C ALA A 192 -26.26 7.81 -18.10
N ARG A 193 -26.98 6.71 -17.88
CA ARG A 193 -27.90 6.12 -18.86
C ARG A 193 -29.09 7.04 -19.16
N GLU A 194 -29.65 7.69 -18.15
CA GLU A 194 -30.71 8.70 -18.33
C GLU A 194 -30.24 9.88 -19.17
N MET A 195 -28.99 10.33 -18.98
CA MET A 195 -28.39 11.40 -19.79
C MET A 195 -28.11 11.01 -21.25
N GLU A 196 -27.87 9.72 -21.53
CA GLU A 196 -27.65 9.20 -22.88
C GLU A 196 -28.95 8.91 -23.65
N GLY A 197 -30.04 8.57 -22.95
CA GLY A 197 -31.35 8.32 -23.54
C GLY A 197 -32.15 9.57 -23.92
N ASP A 198 -31.72 10.76 -23.47
CA ASP A 198 -32.37 12.05 -23.71
C ASP A 198 -31.73 12.84 -24.88
N ARG A 199 -30.97 12.15 -25.75
CA ARG A 199 -30.36 12.65 -27.00
C ARG A 199 -30.87 11.90 -28.21
#